data_AF-A0A1M5SKF1-F1
#
_entry.id   AF-A0A1M5SKF1-F1
#
_cell.length_a   1.000
_cell.length_b   1.000
_cell.length_c   1.000
_cell.angle_alpha   90.00
_cell.angle_beta   90.00
_cell.angle_gamma   90.00
#
_symmetry.space_group_name_H-M   'P 1'
#
loop_
_entity.id
_entity.type
_entity.pdbx_description
1 polymer ?
#
loop_
_entity_poly.entity_id
_entity_poly.type
_entity_poly.pdbx_seq_one_letter_code
_entity_poly.pdbx_strand_id
1 'polypeptide(L)'
;MPYTLVSAATLGFDLVRLPGGRAAADVLLTGLAAGPAELTALAAGARSRDADRDQRAVLAVRSRRARELAATVPQLRSVTPSAGDRAAVLVTQLERGTIGTVAAVERVLREDVLGPEHRAYAEADPEVRERAAEVLADAVVGEWAAGVLPPLVRRELVTPFATAVPDAAVRGAGADLGPATPELSSLLATFSSLDARGRDRWRAAVDDGRPEQRPWATAMHEASWAAHVSGRTRALATAQLLAVRAFAAGGLDARDGASGSWNALAGVVQGVAMGDLLDSSALGVLLAPWHRVTGR
;
A
#
# COMPACT_ATOMS: atom_id res chain seq x y z
N MET A 1 -3.32 -0.88 15.30
CA MET A 1 -2.67 -2.08 14.77
C MET A 1 -1.41 -1.67 14.03
N PRO A 2 -0.29 -2.37 14.18
CA PRO A 2 0.84 -2.18 13.28
C PRO A 2 0.44 -2.75 11.91
N TYR A 3 0.69 -1.99 10.83
CA TYR A 3 0.68 -2.60 9.49
C TYR A 3 1.71 -3.72 9.44
N THR A 4 1.47 -4.75 8.65
CA THR A 4 2.45 -5.77 8.29
C THR A 4 2.22 -6.19 6.84
N LEU A 5 3.18 -6.85 6.20
CA LEU A 5 2.92 -7.43 4.87
C LEU A 5 1.82 -8.50 4.90
N VAL A 6 1.64 -9.22 6.02
CA VAL A 6 0.53 -10.17 6.23
C VAL A 6 -0.84 -9.47 6.15
N SER A 7 -0.90 -8.18 6.49
CA SER A 7 -2.10 -7.35 6.49
C SER A 7 -2.04 -6.24 5.42
N ALA A 8 -1.35 -6.48 4.30
CA ALA A 8 -1.18 -5.49 3.23
C ALA A 8 -2.50 -4.91 2.68
N ALA A 9 -3.60 -5.67 2.72
CA ALA A 9 -4.93 -5.15 2.38
C ALA A 9 -5.38 -3.96 3.27
N THR A 10 -5.00 -3.96 4.56
CA THR A 10 -5.28 -2.85 5.49
C THR A 10 -4.43 -1.63 5.15
N LEU A 11 -3.16 -1.84 4.77
CA LEU A 11 -2.31 -0.76 4.28
C LEU A 11 -2.89 -0.14 3.00
N GLY A 12 -3.29 -0.98 2.04
CA GLY A 12 -3.91 -0.53 0.80
C GLY A 12 -5.19 0.28 1.01
N PHE A 13 -5.98 -0.01 2.06
CA PHE A 13 -7.17 0.77 2.41
C PHE A 13 -6.84 2.22 2.75
N ASP A 14 -5.71 2.47 3.42
CA ASP A 14 -5.23 3.83 3.65
C ASP A 14 -4.64 4.44 2.38
N LEU A 15 -3.86 3.67 1.60
CA LEU A 15 -3.21 4.18 0.39
C LEU A 15 -4.20 4.63 -0.69
N VAL A 16 -5.29 3.92 -0.95
CA VAL A 16 -6.27 4.36 -1.97
C VAL A 16 -7.03 5.63 -1.58
N ARG A 17 -7.00 6.02 -0.30
CA ARG A 17 -7.67 7.23 0.21
C ARG A 17 -6.71 8.41 0.40
N LEU A 18 -5.41 8.17 0.46
CA LEU A 18 -4.40 9.21 0.61
C LEU A 18 -4.09 9.88 -0.75
N PRO A 19 -3.91 11.21 -0.80
CA PRO A 19 -3.57 11.92 -2.03
C PRO A 19 -2.30 11.39 -2.72
N GLY A 20 -1.28 11.03 -1.95
CA GLY A 20 -0.02 10.44 -2.44
C GLY A 20 0.02 8.91 -2.36
N GLY A 21 -1.08 8.24 -2.04
CA GLY A 21 -1.02 6.82 -1.68
C GLY A 21 -0.67 5.88 -2.83
N ARG A 22 -1.01 6.21 -4.08
CA ARG A 22 -0.47 5.49 -5.26
C ARG A 22 1.05 5.58 -5.33
N ALA A 23 1.62 6.78 -5.16
CA ALA A 23 3.06 6.97 -5.19
C ALA A 23 3.75 6.29 -3.99
N ALA A 24 3.12 6.29 -2.82
CA ALA A 24 3.60 5.50 -1.67
C ALA A 24 3.59 3.99 -1.97
N ALA A 25 2.58 3.47 -2.67
CA ALA A 25 2.57 2.10 -3.15
C ALA A 25 3.72 1.82 -4.13
N ASP A 26 4.07 2.78 -5.00
CA ASP A 26 5.20 2.67 -5.92
C ASP A 26 6.55 2.54 -5.18
N VAL A 27 6.73 3.29 -4.09
CA VAL A 27 7.92 3.19 -3.23
C VAL A 27 8.01 1.80 -2.59
N LEU A 28 6.90 1.29 -2.05
CA LEU A 28 6.85 -0.03 -1.41
C LEU A 28 7.10 -1.17 -2.42
N LEU A 29 6.50 -1.09 -3.62
CA LEU A 29 6.74 -2.04 -4.70
C LEU A 29 8.19 -2.00 -5.18
N THR A 30 8.78 -0.82 -5.25
CA THR A 30 10.21 -0.68 -5.56
C THR A 30 11.06 -1.38 -4.50
N GLY A 31 10.78 -1.16 -3.21
CA GLY A 31 11.48 -1.84 -2.13
C GLY A 31 11.27 -3.35 -2.12
N LEU A 32 10.10 -3.87 -2.53
CA LEU A 32 9.85 -5.31 -2.61
C LEU A 32 10.57 -5.99 -3.77
N ALA A 33 10.77 -5.26 -4.88
CA ALA A 33 11.34 -5.76 -6.13
C ALA A 33 12.80 -5.34 -6.36
N ALA A 34 13.43 -4.63 -5.42
CA ALA A 34 14.77 -4.09 -5.61
C ALA A 34 15.81 -5.21 -5.75
N GLY A 35 16.57 -5.21 -6.84
CA GLY A 35 17.77 -6.03 -6.97
C GLY A 35 19.02 -5.31 -6.44
N PRO A 36 20.19 -5.96 -6.49
CA PRO A 36 21.45 -5.35 -6.06
C PRO A 36 21.78 -4.02 -6.78
N ALA A 37 21.47 -3.94 -8.08
CA ALA A 37 21.70 -2.74 -8.88
C ALA A 37 20.79 -1.59 -8.44
N GLU A 38 19.50 -1.85 -8.22
CA GLU A 38 18.54 -0.87 -7.72
C GLU A 38 18.92 -0.36 -6.32
N LEU A 39 19.31 -1.26 -5.41
CA LEU A 39 19.75 -0.87 -4.07
C LEU A 39 20.97 0.04 -4.11
N THR A 40 21.92 -0.25 -5.01
CA THR A 40 23.10 0.59 -5.23
C THR A 40 22.70 1.96 -5.79
N ALA A 41 21.76 2.01 -6.75
CA ALA A 41 21.26 3.25 -7.32
C ALA A 41 20.51 4.12 -6.29
N LEU A 42 19.68 3.50 -5.45
CA LEU A 42 18.99 4.16 -4.33
C LEU A 42 20.01 4.71 -3.33
N ALA A 43 21.00 3.91 -2.92
CA ALA A 43 22.04 4.33 -1.99
C ALA A 43 22.88 5.49 -2.54
N ALA A 44 23.13 5.51 -3.85
CA ALA A 44 23.87 6.58 -4.52
C ALA A 44 23.15 7.93 -4.47
N GLY A 45 21.83 7.94 -4.34
CA GLY A 45 20.99 9.13 -4.22
C GLY A 45 20.73 9.60 -2.78
N ALA A 46 21.21 8.87 -1.76
CA ALA A 46 20.99 9.24 -0.37
C ALA A 46 21.59 10.59 -0.01
N ARG A 47 20.85 11.41 0.75
CA ARG A 47 21.27 12.76 1.12
C ARG A 47 22.46 12.74 2.08
N SER A 48 22.60 11.66 2.83
CA SER A 48 23.71 11.41 3.74
C SER A 48 24.99 10.89 3.07
N ARG A 49 24.98 10.60 1.75
CA ARG A 49 26.08 9.91 1.07
C ARG A 49 27.44 10.58 1.27
N ASP A 50 27.55 11.83 0.88
CA ASP A 50 28.80 12.60 0.96
C ASP A 50 28.80 13.56 2.16
N ALA A 51 27.88 13.34 3.10
CA ALA A 51 27.68 14.24 4.23
C ALA A 51 28.70 14.01 5.34
N ASP A 52 29.39 15.08 5.75
CA ASP A 52 30.22 15.05 6.95
C ASP A 52 29.37 14.86 8.23
N ARG A 53 30.02 14.81 9.39
CA ARG A 53 29.32 14.58 10.67
C ARG A 53 28.31 15.68 10.99
N ASP A 54 28.64 16.94 10.74
CA ASP A 54 27.79 18.08 11.08
C ASP A 54 26.62 18.18 10.12
N GLN A 55 26.87 17.94 8.83
CA GLN A 55 25.85 17.83 7.80
C GLN A 55 24.86 16.69 8.10
N ARG A 56 25.36 15.52 8.53
CA ARG A 56 24.49 14.40 8.97
C ARG A 56 23.64 14.78 10.18
N ALA A 57 24.17 15.54 11.14
CA ALA A 57 23.38 16.01 12.29
C ALA A 57 22.25 16.96 11.83
N VAL A 58 22.53 17.88 10.90
CA VAL A 58 21.51 18.77 10.32
C VAL A 58 20.43 17.98 9.57
N LEU A 59 20.83 17.00 8.74
CA LEU A 59 19.90 16.14 8.02
C LEU A 59 19.02 15.33 8.98
N ALA A 60 19.59 14.76 10.04
CA ALA A 60 18.83 14.02 11.05
C ALA A 60 17.75 14.88 11.73
N VAL A 61 18.08 16.14 12.08
CA VAL A 61 17.11 17.09 12.66
C VAL A 61 15.99 17.40 11.67
N ARG A 62 16.33 17.65 10.39
CA ARG A 62 15.34 17.92 9.33
C ARG A 62 14.43 16.71 9.09
N SER A 63 15.00 15.52 9.00
CA SER A 63 14.25 14.26 8.83
C SER A 63 13.32 13.97 10.00
N ARG A 64 13.75 14.26 11.24
CA ARG A 64 12.88 14.18 12.43
C ARG A 64 11.73 15.18 12.34
N ARG A 65 12.02 16.45 12.00
CA ARG A 65 10.98 17.49 11.89
C ARG A 65 9.95 17.16 10.81
N ALA A 66 10.38 16.61 9.69
CA ALA A 66 9.48 16.13 8.64
C ALA A 66 8.56 15.02 9.14
N ARG A 67 9.09 14.05 9.91
CA ARG A 67 8.29 12.96 10.51
C ARG A 67 7.31 13.47 11.58
N GLU A 68 7.69 14.48 12.37
CA GLU A 68 6.78 15.16 13.30
C GLU A 68 5.61 15.82 12.56
N LEU A 69 5.86 16.51 11.45
CA LEU A 69 4.81 17.09 10.61
C LEU A 69 3.95 15.99 9.98
N ALA A 70 4.55 14.92 9.48
CA ALA A 70 3.84 13.79 8.90
C ALA A 70 2.97 13.04 9.92
N ALA A 71 3.30 13.09 11.21
CA ALA A 71 2.47 12.50 12.26
C ALA A 71 1.11 13.22 12.44
N THR A 72 0.92 14.39 11.82
CA THR A 72 -0.35 15.13 11.81
C THR A 72 -1.37 14.62 10.79
N VAL A 73 -1.02 13.62 9.96
CA VAL A 73 -1.99 12.94 9.08
C VAL A 73 -3.19 12.46 9.92
N PRO A 74 -4.43 12.83 9.54
CA PRO A 74 -5.62 12.46 10.29
C PRO A 74 -5.76 10.95 10.48
N GLN A 75 -6.09 10.51 11.69
CA GLN A 75 -6.30 9.09 12.04
C GLN A 75 -7.74 8.85 12.49
N LEU A 76 -8.30 7.70 12.15
CA LEU A 76 -9.68 7.32 12.53
C LEU A 76 -9.92 7.29 14.04
N ARG A 77 -8.88 7.07 14.84
CA ARG A 77 -8.95 6.99 16.32
C ARG A 77 -8.87 8.34 17.03
N SER A 78 -8.52 9.42 16.35
CA SER A 78 -8.25 10.74 16.97
C SER A 78 -9.52 11.56 17.23
N VAL A 79 -10.68 10.91 17.27
CA VAL A 79 -11.98 11.56 17.26
C VAL A 79 -12.46 11.81 18.68
N THR A 80 -12.68 13.07 19.01
CA THR A 80 -13.54 13.49 20.12
C THR A 80 -14.95 13.75 19.57
N PRO A 81 -16.01 13.17 20.14
CA PRO A 81 -17.37 13.46 19.71
C PRO A 81 -17.68 14.94 19.96
N SER A 82 -17.90 15.73 18.90
CA SER A 82 -18.52 17.05 19.04
C SER A 82 -20.03 16.94 18.88
N ALA A 83 -20.77 17.84 19.52
CA ALA A 83 -22.22 17.94 19.44
C ALA A 83 -22.65 18.50 18.06
N GLY A 84 -22.63 17.65 17.04
CA GLY A 84 -23.05 17.96 15.66
C GLY A 84 -23.49 16.69 14.92
N ASP A 85 -23.74 16.81 13.61
CA ASP A 85 -24.19 15.69 12.76
C ASP A 85 -23.13 14.58 12.67
N ARG A 86 -23.28 13.62 13.60
CA ARG A 86 -22.38 12.50 13.82
C ARG A 86 -22.18 11.66 12.55
N ALA A 87 -23.18 11.54 11.69
CA ALA A 87 -23.09 10.74 10.47
C ALA A 87 -22.17 11.40 9.43
N ALA A 88 -22.34 12.69 9.17
CA ALA A 88 -21.49 13.44 8.25
C ALA A 88 -20.02 13.50 8.71
N VAL A 89 -19.80 13.64 10.03
CA VAL A 89 -18.47 13.60 10.64
C VAL A 89 -17.81 12.22 10.45
N LEU A 90 -18.55 11.12 10.65
CA LEU A 90 -18.05 9.76 10.44
C LEU A 90 -17.71 9.48 8.96
N VAL A 91 -18.53 9.94 8.01
CA VAL A 91 -18.24 9.79 6.57
C VAL A 91 -16.95 10.53 6.21
N THR A 92 -16.83 11.79 6.62
CA THR A 92 -15.62 12.59 6.36
C THR A 92 -14.36 11.93 6.96
N GLN A 93 -14.50 11.27 8.11
CA GLN A 93 -13.42 10.52 8.74
C GLN A 93 -13.08 9.24 7.99
N LEU A 94 -14.07 8.48 7.53
CA LEU A 94 -13.84 7.31 6.68
C LEU A 94 -13.24 7.68 5.32
N GLU A 95 -13.43 8.90 4.83
CA GLU A 95 -12.80 9.35 3.59
C GLU A 95 -11.35 9.82 3.79
N ARG A 96 -11.01 10.38 4.95
CA ARG A 96 -9.74 11.11 5.15
C ARG A 96 -8.83 10.57 6.25
N GLY A 97 -9.36 9.75 7.15
CA GLY A 97 -8.64 9.22 8.31
C GLY A 97 -7.95 7.89 8.00
N THR A 98 -6.68 7.79 8.36
CA THR A 98 -5.91 6.54 8.23
C THR A 98 -6.15 5.61 9.43
N ILE A 99 -6.03 4.30 9.20
CA ILE A 99 -6.03 3.29 10.26
C ILE A 99 -4.71 3.33 11.04
N GLY A 100 -3.60 3.39 10.33
CA GLY A 100 -2.25 3.43 10.90
C GLY A 100 -1.59 4.80 10.79
N THR A 101 -0.28 4.82 11.02
CA THR A 101 0.51 6.05 11.18
C THR A 101 1.71 6.06 10.24
N VAL A 102 2.30 7.25 10.06
CA VAL A 102 3.55 7.39 9.31
C VAL A 102 4.67 6.51 9.89
N ALA A 103 4.76 6.38 11.20
CA ALA A 103 5.73 5.51 11.85
C ALA A 103 5.46 4.02 11.57
N ALA A 104 4.18 3.63 11.45
CA ALA A 104 3.82 2.26 11.13
C ALA A 104 4.20 1.88 9.69
N VAL A 105 4.03 2.78 8.72
CA VAL A 105 4.42 2.51 7.33
C VAL A 105 5.94 2.50 7.17
N GLU A 106 6.67 3.41 7.83
CA GLU A 106 8.14 3.38 7.84
C GLU A 106 8.67 2.09 8.48
N ARG A 107 8.04 1.61 9.56
CA ARG A 107 8.37 0.33 10.18
C ARG A 107 8.19 -0.84 9.21
N VAL A 108 7.03 -0.93 8.52
CA VAL A 108 6.80 -1.99 7.51
C VAL A 108 7.83 -1.95 6.39
N LEU A 109 8.18 -0.75 5.92
CA LEU A 109 9.23 -0.62 4.91
C LEU A 109 10.56 -1.23 5.40
N ARG A 110 10.99 -0.88 6.62
CA ARG A 110 12.29 -1.30 7.14
C ARG A 110 12.33 -2.75 7.58
N GLU A 111 11.27 -3.23 8.25
CA GLU A 111 11.25 -4.53 8.92
C GLU A 111 10.64 -5.64 8.05
N ASP A 112 9.69 -5.31 7.17
CA ASP A 112 8.99 -6.32 6.38
C ASP A 112 9.42 -6.25 4.89
N VAL A 113 9.37 -5.07 4.26
CA VAL A 113 9.73 -4.90 2.83
C VAL A 113 11.22 -5.17 2.62
N LEU A 114 12.07 -4.44 3.35
CA LEU A 114 13.54 -4.61 3.40
C LEU A 114 13.97 -5.59 4.50
N GLY A 115 13.04 -6.40 4.99
CA GLY A 115 13.27 -7.37 6.04
C GLY A 115 14.24 -8.50 5.65
N PRO A 116 14.50 -9.45 6.56
CA PRO A 116 15.47 -10.53 6.36
C PRO A 116 15.15 -11.44 5.16
N GLU A 117 13.87 -11.54 4.76
CA GLU A 117 13.44 -12.29 3.57
C GLU A 117 13.87 -11.63 2.25
N HIS A 118 14.26 -10.35 2.27
CA HIS A 118 14.72 -9.64 1.09
C HIS A 118 16.20 -9.96 0.82
N ARG A 119 16.45 -11.07 0.09
CA ARG A 119 17.80 -11.59 -0.18
C ARG A 119 18.82 -10.56 -0.66
N ALA A 120 18.52 -9.81 -1.73
CA ALA A 120 19.46 -8.82 -2.28
C ALA A 120 19.80 -7.69 -1.28
N TYR A 121 18.85 -7.35 -0.39
CA TYR A 121 19.08 -6.38 0.66
C TYR A 121 19.91 -7.00 1.78
N ALA A 122 19.62 -8.24 2.20
CA ALA A 122 20.40 -8.94 3.22
C ALA A 122 21.88 -9.14 2.83
N GLU A 123 22.15 -9.37 1.54
CA GLU A 123 23.50 -9.58 0.99
C GLU A 123 24.26 -8.28 0.68
N ALA A 124 23.58 -7.12 0.66
CA ALA A 124 24.21 -5.83 0.36
C ALA A 124 25.09 -5.32 1.50
N ASP A 125 26.08 -4.49 1.13
CA ASP A 125 26.95 -3.81 2.10
C ASP A 125 26.11 -2.99 3.11
N PRO A 126 26.45 -2.99 4.43
CA PRO A 126 25.72 -2.24 5.45
C PRO A 126 25.45 -0.77 5.09
N GLU A 127 26.40 -0.09 4.46
CA GLU A 127 26.27 1.31 4.06
C GLU A 127 25.28 1.49 2.91
N VAL A 128 25.28 0.56 1.94
CA VAL A 128 24.29 0.51 0.84
C VAL A 128 22.89 0.26 1.41
N ARG A 129 22.76 -0.68 2.35
CA ARG A 129 21.48 -0.99 3.01
C ARG A 129 20.90 0.22 3.73
N GLU A 130 21.70 0.86 4.58
CA GLU A 130 21.26 2.03 5.36
C GLU A 130 20.81 3.17 4.45
N ARG A 131 21.60 3.49 3.42
CA ARG A 131 21.31 4.58 2.47
C ARG A 131 20.12 4.28 1.56
N ALA A 132 19.98 3.06 1.06
CA ALA A 132 18.80 2.67 0.28
C ALA A 132 17.53 2.74 1.14
N ALA A 133 17.60 2.29 2.39
CA ALA A 133 16.50 2.40 3.33
C ALA A 133 16.16 3.86 3.70
N GLU A 134 17.16 4.75 3.80
CA GLU A 134 16.94 6.19 3.96
C GLU A 134 16.10 6.77 2.81
N VAL A 135 16.51 6.52 1.55
CA VAL A 135 15.82 7.05 0.37
C VAL A 135 14.38 6.54 0.27
N LEU A 136 14.18 5.24 0.47
CA LEU A 136 12.84 4.64 0.44
C LEU A 136 11.98 5.16 1.61
N ALA A 137 12.56 5.31 2.82
CA ALA A 137 11.82 5.77 3.99
C ALA A 137 11.38 7.23 3.84
N ASP A 138 12.26 8.10 3.36
CA ASP A 138 11.90 9.49 3.12
C ASP A 138 10.84 9.60 2.02
N ALA A 139 10.96 8.84 0.93
CA ALA A 139 9.97 8.83 -0.14
C ALA A 139 8.60 8.34 0.34
N VAL A 140 8.50 7.22 1.06
CA VAL A 140 7.21 6.71 1.53
C VAL A 140 6.57 7.66 2.55
N VAL A 141 7.37 8.31 3.41
CA VAL A 141 6.89 9.34 4.35
C VAL A 141 6.37 10.56 3.59
N GLY A 142 7.12 11.03 2.58
CA GLY A 142 6.75 12.17 1.76
C GLY A 142 5.45 11.96 0.99
N GLU A 143 5.24 10.75 0.47
CA GLU A 143 4.01 10.40 -0.25
C GLU A 143 2.83 10.09 0.68
N TRP A 144 3.07 9.40 1.80
CA TRP A 144 2.06 9.14 2.83
C TRP A 144 1.46 10.44 3.37
N ALA A 145 2.32 11.41 3.68
CA ALA A 145 1.94 12.68 4.29
C ALA A 145 1.78 13.81 3.26
N ALA A 146 1.57 13.47 1.98
CA ALA A 146 1.48 14.47 0.90
C ALA A 146 0.41 15.53 1.12
N GLY A 147 -0.68 15.20 1.84
CA GLY A 147 -1.76 16.13 2.16
C GLY A 147 -1.47 17.10 3.31
N VAL A 148 -0.40 16.89 4.10
CA VAL A 148 -0.09 17.70 5.29
C VAL A 148 1.32 18.30 5.30
N LEU A 149 2.26 17.73 4.53
CA LEU A 149 3.62 18.25 4.44
C LEU A 149 3.68 19.55 3.62
N PRO A 150 4.46 20.55 4.06
CA PRO A 150 4.79 21.70 3.22
C PRO A 150 5.39 21.24 1.87
N PRO A 151 5.03 21.84 0.72
CA PRO A 151 5.46 21.36 -0.60
C PRO A 151 6.98 21.22 -0.77
N LEU A 152 7.75 22.14 -0.20
CA LEU A 152 9.21 22.09 -0.24
C LEU A 152 9.76 20.91 0.55
N VAL A 153 9.22 20.66 1.76
CA VAL A 153 9.62 19.52 2.60
C VAL A 153 9.27 18.21 1.90
N ARG A 154 8.06 18.08 1.36
CA ARG A 154 7.68 16.89 0.59
C ARG A 154 8.65 16.66 -0.57
N ARG A 155 8.92 17.70 -1.37
CA ARG A 155 9.83 17.61 -2.52
C ARG A 155 11.22 17.13 -2.10
N GLU A 156 11.77 17.70 -1.02
CA GLU A 156 13.08 17.27 -0.49
C GLU A 156 13.13 15.78 -0.11
N LEU A 157 12.03 15.22 0.40
CA LEU A 157 11.97 13.80 0.77
C LEU A 157 11.83 12.87 -0.44
N VAL A 158 11.05 13.26 -1.45
CA VAL A 158 10.69 12.37 -2.58
C VAL A 158 11.68 12.45 -3.76
N THR A 159 12.37 13.59 -3.93
CA THR A 159 13.26 13.81 -5.09
C THR A 159 14.39 12.78 -5.21
N PRO A 160 15.08 12.36 -4.13
CA PRO A 160 16.12 11.32 -4.23
C PRO A 160 15.59 10.02 -4.84
N PHE A 161 14.42 9.56 -4.39
CA PHE A 161 13.78 8.36 -4.91
C PHE A 161 13.34 8.54 -6.37
N ALA A 162 12.64 9.63 -6.68
CA ALA A 162 12.16 9.90 -8.03
C ALA A 162 13.29 10.02 -9.07
N THR A 163 14.47 10.47 -8.63
CA THR A 163 15.67 10.55 -9.47
C THR A 163 16.32 9.18 -9.67
N ALA A 164 16.43 8.38 -8.62
CA ALA A 164 17.05 7.06 -8.70
C ALA A 164 16.17 6.02 -9.41
N VAL A 165 14.84 6.19 -9.37
CA VAL A 165 13.86 5.24 -9.90
C VAL A 165 12.80 5.98 -10.74
N PRO A 166 13.17 6.53 -11.91
CA PRO A 166 12.24 7.29 -12.75
C PRO A 166 11.09 6.45 -13.30
N ASP A 167 11.24 5.12 -13.30
CA ASP A 167 10.26 4.13 -13.76
C ASP A 167 9.46 3.50 -12.60
N ALA A 168 9.41 4.14 -11.43
CA ALA A 168 8.72 3.63 -10.23
C ALA A 168 7.30 3.12 -10.52
N ALA A 169 6.56 3.80 -11.40
CA ALA A 169 5.17 3.47 -11.75
C ALA A 169 4.98 2.08 -12.41
N VAL A 170 6.04 1.47 -12.95
CA VAL A 170 5.98 0.12 -13.55
C VAL A 170 6.66 -0.95 -12.70
N ARG A 171 7.31 -0.58 -11.58
CA ARG A 171 8.04 -1.53 -10.71
C ARG A 171 7.13 -2.60 -10.14
N GLY A 172 7.56 -3.87 -10.18
CA GLY A 172 6.74 -4.99 -9.72
C GLY A 172 5.64 -5.47 -10.69
N ALA A 173 5.45 -4.84 -11.85
CA ALA A 173 4.45 -5.31 -12.83
C ALA A 173 4.74 -6.72 -13.38
N GLY A 174 6.02 -7.13 -13.39
CA GLY A 174 6.45 -8.49 -13.76
C GLY A 174 6.83 -9.36 -12.56
N ALA A 175 6.40 -9.01 -11.35
CA ALA A 175 6.69 -9.82 -10.16
C ALA A 175 5.99 -11.19 -10.26
N ASP A 176 6.67 -12.23 -9.77
CA ASP A 176 6.05 -13.53 -9.56
C ASP A 176 5.11 -13.46 -8.36
N LEU A 177 3.80 -13.56 -8.61
CA LEU A 177 2.75 -13.56 -7.59
C LEU A 177 2.34 -14.99 -7.20
N GLY A 178 3.11 -15.99 -7.62
CA GLY A 178 2.84 -17.41 -7.44
C GLY A 178 1.95 -18.00 -8.53
N PRO A 179 1.27 -19.13 -8.24
CA PRO A 179 0.49 -19.88 -9.24
C PRO A 179 -0.62 -19.07 -9.93
N ALA A 180 -1.18 -18.06 -9.25
CA ALA A 180 -2.27 -17.22 -9.75
C ALA A 180 -1.79 -15.96 -10.50
N THR A 181 -0.51 -15.87 -10.87
CA THR A 181 0.05 -14.69 -11.56
C THR A 181 -0.72 -14.31 -12.83
N PRO A 182 -1.09 -15.24 -13.73
CA PRO A 182 -1.86 -14.88 -14.93
C PRO A 182 -3.24 -14.29 -14.60
N GLU A 183 -3.97 -14.90 -13.68
CA GLU A 183 -5.31 -14.49 -13.26
C GLU A 183 -5.28 -13.12 -12.57
N LEU A 184 -4.33 -12.90 -11.66
CA LEU A 184 -4.13 -11.61 -11.00
C LEU A 184 -3.75 -10.52 -12.01
N SER A 185 -2.86 -10.81 -12.94
CA SER A 185 -2.46 -9.83 -13.98
C SER A 185 -3.66 -9.42 -14.83
N SER A 186 -4.50 -10.38 -15.22
CA SER A 186 -5.73 -10.14 -15.99
C SER A 186 -6.77 -9.33 -15.20
N LEU A 187 -6.99 -9.68 -13.92
CA LEU A 187 -7.86 -8.95 -13.01
C LEU A 187 -7.42 -7.48 -12.86
N LEU A 188 -6.14 -7.26 -12.57
CA LEU A 188 -5.57 -5.93 -12.35
C LEU A 188 -5.57 -5.08 -13.62
N ALA A 189 -5.32 -5.68 -14.79
CA ALA A 189 -5.46 -5.00 -16.08
C ALA A 189 -6.92 -4.59 -16.36
N THR A 190 -7.88 -5.44 -16.00
CA THR A 190 -9.31 -5.11 -16.11
C THR A 190 -9.68 -3.94 -15.20
N PHE A 191 -9.23 -3.94 -13.94
CA PHE A 191 -9.47 -2.82 -13.02
C PHE A 191 -8.80 -1.52 -13.48
N SER A 192 -7.58 -1.61 -14.01
CA SER A 192 -6.84 -0.45 -14.52
C SER A 192 -7.50 0.20 -15.75
N SER A 193 -8.37 -0.53 -16.45
CA SER A 193 -9.03 -0.09 -17.68
C SER A 193 -10.54 0.16 -17.52
N LEU A 194 -11.04 0.26 -16.29
CA LEU A 194 -12.45 0.55 -16.03
C LEU A 194 -12.87 1.90 -16.65
N ASP A 195 -13.90 1.84 -17.48
CA ASP A 195 -14.64 3.01 -17.91
C ASP A 195 -15.68 3.42 -16.84
N ALA A 196 -16.45 4.48 -17.12
CA ALA A 196 -17.48 4.94 -16.19
C ALA A 196 -18.51 3.84 -15.87
N ARG A 197 -18.94 3.06 -16.87
CA ARG A 197 -19.90 1.97 -16.70
C ARG A 197 -19.32 0.82 -15.87
N GLY A 198 -18.04 0.50 -16.06
CA GLY A 198 -17.30 -0.48 -15.28
C GLY A 198 -17.25 -0.10 -13.81
N ARG A 199 -16.93 1.17 -13.51
CA ARG A 199 -16.97 1.68 -12.13
C ARG A 199 -18.37 1.61 -11.52
N ASP A 200 -19.41 1.98 -12.26
CA ASP A 200 -20.79 1.94 -11.75
C ASP A 200 -21.26 0.52 -11.46
N ARG A 201 -20.94 -0.45 -12.33
CA ARG A 201 -21.21 -1.88 -12.07
C ARG A 201 -20.46 -2.38 -10.84
N TRP A 202 -19.21 -1.98 -10.67
CA TRP A 202 -18.43 -2.35 -9.50
C TRP A 202 -19.05 -1.79 -8.21
N ARG A 203 -19.43 -0.51 -8.18
CA ARG A 203 -20.12 0.11 -7.04
C ARG A 203 -21.41 -0.60 -6.70
N ALA A 204 -22.25 -0.90 -7.69
CA ALA A 204 -23.48 -1.64 -7.50
C ALA A 204 -23.23 -3.03 -6.88
N ALA A 205 -22.27 -3.79 -7.42
CA ALA A 205 -21.91 -5.11 -6.88
C ALA A 205 -21.39 -5.08 -5.43
N VAL A 206 -20.69 -4.00 -5.05
CA VAL A 206 -20.22 -3.75 -3.68
C VAL A 206 -21.39 -3.42 -2.75
N ASP A 207 -22.31 -2.57 -3.21
CA ASP A 207 -23.49 -2.17 -2.43
C ASP A 207 -24.45 -3.35 -2.19
N ASP A 208 -24.66 -4.19 -3.20
CA ASP A 208 -25.48 -5.41 -3.10
C ASP A 208 -24.92 -6.40 -2.07
N GLY A 209 -23.59 -6.49 -1.95
CA GLY A 209 -22.90 -7.38 -1.00
C GLY A 209 -22.80 -6.84 0.43
N ARG A 210 -23.22 -5.60 0.69
CA ARG A 210 -23.04 -4.93 2.00
C ARG A 210 -23.64 -5.67 3.20
N PRO A 211 -24.77 -6.41 3.10
CA PRO A 211 -25.29 -7.20 4.23
C PRO A 211 -24.37 -8.34 4.70
N GLU A 212 -23.40 -8.78 3.88
CA GLU A 212 -22.60 -10.00 4.09
C GLU A 212 -21.24 -9.74 4.79
N GLN A 213 -21.09 -8.64 5.54
CA GLN A 213 -19.78 -8.18 6.08
C GLN A 213 -19.08 -9.15 7.04
N ARG A 214 -19.81 -9.90 7.87
CA ARG A 214 -19.19 -10.78 8.90
C ARG A 214 -18.43 -11.97 8.29
N PRO A 215 -18.99 -12.72 7.31
CA PRO A 215 -18.24 -13.75 6.58
C PRO A 215 -16.93 -13.25 5.94
N TRP A 216 -16.90 -12.01 5.45
CA TRP A 216 -15.74 -11.47 4.74
C TRP A 216 -14.49 -11.33 5.62
N ALA A 217 -14.64 -10.83 6.84
CA ALA A 217 -13.50 -10.63 7.74
C ALA A 217 -12.82 -11.95 8.12
N THR A 218 -13.61 -13.01 8.33
CA THR A 218 -13.10 -14.36 8.58
C THR A 218 -12.35 -14.90 7.37
N ALA A 219 -12.95 -14.82 6.17
CA ALA A 219 -12.31 -15.30 4.94
C ALA A 219 -11.00 -14.56 4.61
N MET A 220 -10.96 -13.24 4.83
CA MET A 220 -9.73 -12.44 4.71
C MET A 220 -8.65 -12.90 5.70
N HIS A 221 -9.03 -13.18 6.94
CA HIS A 221 -8.11 -13.66 7.97
C HIS A 221 -7.53 -15.03 7.59
N GLU A 222 -8.37 -15.97 7.17
CA GLU A 222 -7.95 -17.30 6.70
C GLU A 222 -6.98 -17.20 5.52
N ALA A 223 -7.26 -16.34 4.55
CA ALA A 223 -6.38 -16.13 3.41
C ALA A 223 -5.04 -15.49 3.79
N SER A 224 -5.03 -14.54 4.74
CA SER A 224 -3.79 -13.96 5.27
C SER A 224 -2.95 -15.01 6.00
N TRP A 225 -3.60 -15.91 6.75
CA TRP A 225 -2.92 -17.05 7.38
C TRP A 225 -2.38 -18.04 6.34
N ALA A 226 -3.17 -18.41 5.35
CA ALA A 226 -2.76 -19.28 4.27
C ALA A 226 -1.51 -18.73 3.55
N ALA A 227 -1.49 -17.43 3.25
CA ALA A 227 -0.32 -16.76 2.69
C ALA A 227 0.90 -16.83 3.61
N HIS A 228 0.72 -16.62 4.91
CA HIS A 228 1.80 -16.66 5.88
C HIS A 228 2.41 -18.06 6.01
N VAL A 229 1.58 -19.09 6.24
CA VAL A 229 2.07 -20.46 6.46
C VAL A 229 2.63 -21.11 5.19
N SER A 230 2.19 -20.66 4.00
CA SER A 230 2.72 -21.13 2.71
C SER A 230 3.96 -20.36 2.23
N GLY A 231 4.43 -19.35 2.97
CA GLY A 231 5.56 -18.51 2.55
C GLY A 231 5.24 -17.53 1.41
N ARG A 232 3.96 -17.30 1.10
CA ARG A 232 3.50 -16.41 0.03
C ARG A 232 3.17 -14.98 0.50
N THR A 233 3.53 -14.61 1.74
CA THR A 233 3.27 -13.27 2.32
C THR A 233 3.71 -12.13 1.40
N ARG A 234 4.95 -12.17 0.89
CA ARG A 234 5.49 -11.11 0.03
C ARG A 234 4.80 -11.04 -1.33
N ALA A 235 4.46 -12.19 -1.91
CA ALA A 235 3.71 -12.28 -3.17
C ALA A 235 2.31 -11.69 -3.03
N LEU A 236 1.58 -12.07 -1.97
CA LEU A 236 0.25 -11.51 -1.68
C LEU A 236 0.32 -10.00 -1.40
N ALA A 237 1.31 -9.53 -0.63
CA ALA A 237 1.48 -8.10 -0.39
C ALA A 237 1.80 -7.32 -1.67
N THR A 238 2.62 -7.88 -2.56
CA THR A 238 2.89 -7.32 -3.89
C THR A 238 1.60 -7.22 -4.70
N ALA A 239 0.78 -8.27 -4.73
CA ALA A 239 -0.51 -8.26 -5.42
C ALA A 239 -1.46 -7.17 -4.88
N GLN A 240 -1.53 -6.99 -3.55
CA GLN A 240 -2.34 -5.93 -2.93
C GLN A 240 -1.82 -4.52 -3.31
N LEU A 241 -0.50 -4.30 -3.34
CA LEU A 241 0.05 -3.00 -3.74
C LEU A 241 -0.16 -2.72 -5.25
N LEU A 242 -0.08 -3.74 -6.10
CA LEU A 242 -0.47 -3.62 -7.51
C LEU A 242 -1.97 -3.32 -7.65
N ALA A 243 -2.82 -3.85 -6.76
CA ALA A 243 -4.25 -3.52 -6.71
C ALA A 243 -4.49 -2.05 -6.35
N VAL A 244 -3.68 -1.44 -5.47
CA VAL A 244 -3.75 0.02 -5.20
C VAL A 244 -3.50 0.82 -6.49
N ARG A 245 -2.53 0.41 -7.32
CA ARG A 245 -2.29 1.04 -8.62
C ARG A 245 -3.47 0.87 -9.57
N ALA A 246 -3.98 -0.35 -9.69
CA ALA A 246 -5.09 -0.66 -10.58
C ALA A 246 -6.36 0.10 -10.19
N PHE A 247 -6.62 0.22 -8.88
CA PHE A 247 -7.72 1.00 -8.33
C PHE A 247 -7.64 2.47 -8.77
N ALA A 248 -6.49 3.11 -8.59
CA ALA A 248 -6.26 4.48 -9.00
C ALA A 248 -6.29 4.66 -10.53
N ALA A 249 -5.72 3.72 -11.30
CA ALA A 249 -5.71 3.74 -12.75
C ALA A 249 -7.12 3.58 -13.36
N GLY A 250 -7.97 2.77 -12.72
CA GLY A 250 -9.38 2.61 -13.08
C GLY A 250 -10.27 3.82 -12.82
N GLY A 251 -9.71 4.89 -12.23
CA GLY A 251 -10.43 6.13 -11.91
C GLY A 251 -11.34 6.01 -10.69
N LEU A 252 -11.07 5.05 -9.80
CA LEU A 252 -11.70 5.00 -8.47
C LEU A 252 -10.96 5.95 -7.52
N ASP A 253 -11.70 6.61 -6.64
CA ASP A 253 -11.17 7.67 -5.77
C ASP A 253 -11.24 7.31 -4.27
N ALA A 254 -10.87 8.28 -3.42
CA ALA A 254 -10.89 8.11 -1.96
C ALA A 254 -12.30 7.79 -1.42
N ARG A 255 -13.36 8.30 -2.07
CA ARG A 255 -14.73 8.02 -1.68
C ARG A 255 -15.10 6.58 -2.00
N ASP A 256 -14.71 6.08 -3.17
CA ASP A 256 -14.86 4.67 -3.52
C ASP A 256 -14.12 3.76 -2.52
N GLY A 257 -12.92 4.15 -2.11
CA GLY A 257 -12.16 3.47 -1.06
C GLY A 257 -12.94 3.39 0.26
N ALA A 258 -13.48 4.53 0.70
CA ALA A 258 -14.25 4.66 1.94
C ALA A 258 -15.60 3.93 1.92
N SER A 259 -16.24 3.83 0.76
CA SER A 259 -17.52 3.11 0.59
C SER A 259 -17.38 1.59 0.48
N GLY A 260 -16.15 1.06 0.55
CA GLY A 260 -15.88 -0.37 0.58
C GLY A 260 -15.45 -0.97 -0.76
N SER A 261 -15.32 -0.17 -1.84
CA SER A 261 -14.85 -0.67 -3.13
C SER A 261 -13.43 -1.22 -3.05
N TRP A 262 -12.58 -0.66 -2.19
CA TRP A 262 -11.27 -1.24 -1.91
C TRP A 262 -11.37 -2.59 -1.21
N ASN A 263 -12.17 -2.71 -0.14
CA ASN A 263 -12.28 -3.96 0.62
C ASN A 263 -12.76 -5.11 -0.28
N ALA A 264 -13.71 -4.82 -1.18
CA ALA A 264 -14.14 -5.79 -2.17
C ALA A 264 -13.01 -6.20 -3.13
N LEU A 265 -12.23 -5.25 -3.66
CA LEU A 265 -11.12 -5.56 -4.58
C LEU A 265 -10.01 -6.33 -3.86
N ALA A 266 -9.63 -5.89 -2.67
CA ALA A 266 -8.64 -6.55 -1.84
C ALA A 266 -9.05 -7.99 -1.51
N GLY A 267 -10.35 -8.21 -1.25
CA GLY A 267 -10.93 -9.55 -1.09
C GLY A 267 -10.79 -10.40 -2.35
N VAL A 268 -11.18 -9.88 -3.51
CA VAL A 268 -11.05 -10.59 -4.79
C VAL A 268 -9.59 -10.96 -5.08
N VAL A 269 -8.65 -10.02 -4.90
CA VAL A 269 -7.21 -10.26 -5.07
C VAL A 269 -6.74 -11.38 -4.15
N GLN A 270 -7.18 -11.37 -2.89
CA GLN A 270 -6.79 -12.35 -1.89
C GLN A 270 -7.40 -13.74 -2.17
N GLY A 271 -8.65 -13.78 -2.63
CA GLY A 271 -9.32 -15.01 -3.06
C GLY A 271 -8.68 -15.63 -4.31
N VAL A 272 -8.33 -14.82 -5.32
CA VAL A 272 -7.61 -15.30 -6.51
C VAL A 272 -6.21 -15.80 -6.13
N ALA A 273 -5.47 -15.03 -5.35
CA ALA A 273 -4.10 -15.37 -4.99
C ALA A 273 -4.00 -16.68 -4.19
N MET A 274 -4.92 -16.88 -3.23
CA MET A 274 -4.90 -18.00 -2.28
C MET A 274 -5.96 -19.08 -2.59
N GLY A 275 -6.56 -19.06 -3.78
CA GLY A 275 -7.67 -19.96 -4.12
C GLY A 275 -7.30 -21.45 -4.08
N ASP A 276 -6.03 -21.80 -4.22
CA ASP A 276 -5.52 -23.18 -4.08
C ASP A 276 -5.42 -23.64 -2.62
N LEU A 277 -5.52 -22.74 -1.65
CA LEU A 277 -5.35 -23.00 -0.22
C LEU A 277 -6.60 -22.71 0.62
N LEU A 278 -7.64 -22.12 0.04
CA LEU A 278 -8.89 -21.75 0.72
C LEU A 278 -9.99 -22.78 0.47
N ASP A 279 -10.87 -22.96 1.44
CA ASP A 279 -12.10 -23.71 1.22
C ASP A 279 -13.07 -22.93 0.32
N SER A 280 -14.05 -23.65 -0.24
CA SER A 280 -15.01 -23.09 -1.19
C SER A 280 -15.93 -22.02 -0.59
N SER A 281 -16.17 -22.04 0.73
CA SER A 281 -16.99 -21.04 1.40
C SER A 281 -16.22 -19.72 1.52
N ALA A 282 -14.99 -19.76 2.02
CA ALA A 282 -14.12 -18.59 2.10
C ALA A 282 -13.87 -17.99 0.71
N LEU A 283 -13.57 -18.83 -0.28
CA LEU A 283 -13.34 -18.41 -1.66
C LEU A 283 -14.61 -17.76 -2.26
N GLY A 284 -15.77 -18.37 -2.04
CA GLY A 284 -17.06 -17.85 -2.50
C GLY A 284 -17.34 -16.45 -1.96
N VAL A 285 -17.07 -16.20 -0.69
CA VAL A 285 -17.23 -14.89 -0.05
C VAL A 285 -16.28 -13.84 -0.65
N LEU A 286 -15.01 -14.19 -0.84
CA LEU A 286 -13.99 -13.26 -1.36
C LEU A 286 -14.21 -12.91 -2.84
N LEU A 287 -14.68 -13.85 -3.65
CA LEU A 287 -14.92 -13.65 -5.08
C LEU A 287 -16.33 -13.11 -5.41
N ALA A 288 -17.26 -13.09 -4.45
CA ALA A 288 -18.64 -12.68 -4.69
C ALA A 288 -18.80 -11.32 -5.42
N PRO A 289 -18.06 -10.24 -5.10
CA PRO A 289 -18.17 -8.99 -5.84
C PRO A 289 -17.78 -9.13 -7.32
N TRP A 290 -16.76 -9.93 -7.61
CA TRP A 290 -16.28 -10.18 -8.96
C TRP A 290 -17.27 -11.01 -9.78
N HIS A 291 -17.85 -12.03 -9.16
CA HIS A 291 -18.92 -12.84 -9.74
C HIS A 291 -20.15 -12.01 -10.09
N ARG A 292 -20.58 -11.10 -9.21
CA ARG A 292 -21.68 -10.16 -9.49
C ARG A 292 -21.42 -9.27 -10.71
N VAL A 293 -20.19 -8.77 -10.88
CA VAL A 293 -19.83 -7.93 -12.03
C VAL A 293 -19.72 -8.71 -13.35
N THR A 294 -19.24 -9.96 -13.28
CA THR A 294 -18.93 -10.77 -14.48
C THR A 294 -20.02 -11.77 -14.85
N GLY A 295 -20.98 -12.04 -13.96
CA GLY A 295 -22.02 -13.06 -14.14
C GLY A 295 -21.49 -14.49 -14.08
N ARG A 296 -20.35 -14.71 -13.43
CA ARG A 296 -19.71 -16.03 -13.26
C ARG A 296 -20.03 -16.65 -11.91
#